data_AF-A0A5J4V7Z1-F1
#
_entry.id   AF-A0A5J4V7Z1-F1
#
_cell.length_a   1.000
_cell.length_b   1.000
_cell.length_c   1.000
_cell.angle_alpha   90.00
_cell.angle_beta   90.00
_cell.angle_gamma   90.00
#
_symmetry.space_group_name_H-M   'P 1'
#
loop_
_entity.id
_entity.type
_entity.pdbx_description
1 polymer ?
#
loop_
_entity_poly.entity_id
_entity_poly.type
_entity_poly.pdbx_seq_one_letter_code
_entity_poly.pdbx_strand_id
1 'polypeptide(L)'
;MNLRQQAKDAKNEGLGKFCKLILNSAFGGDAFNSEKYSNTRLLSANKTFVQHMMSGFIHSTELNDDLYAVQVDKESCRCNTCLQVAYFVLDSAKFWYVNFIYNFMKKAYDMQKMHFVQEDTDSLTWAISGNVSRGPDQLFEEVIKDQEFYD
;
A
#
# COMPACT_ATOMS: atom_id res chain seq x y z
N MET A 1 -15.14 -4.44 11.72
CA MET A 1 -13.70 -4.47 12.07
C MET A 1 -13.31 -5.58 13.07
N ASN A 2 -14.21 -6.49 13.47
CA ASN A 2 -13.96 -7.44 14.56
C ASN A 2 -13.34 -8.78 14.10
N LEU A 3 -13.65 -9.22 12.86
CA LEU A 3 -13.29 -10.57 12.37
C LEU A 3 -11.77 -10.83 12.29
N ARG A 4 -10.98 -9.84 11.85
CA ARG A 4 -9.51 -10.00 11.79
C ARG A 4 -8.92 -10.14 13.18
N GLN A 5 -9.42 -9.38 14.16
CA GLN A 5 -8.94 -9.45 15.54
C GLN A 5 -9.31 -10.79 16.16
N GLN A 6 -10.58 -11.21 16.02
CA GLN A 6 -11.04 -12.54 16.43
C GLN A 6 -10.20 -13.67 15.81
N ALA A 7 -9.85 -13.56 14.53
CA ALA A 7 -9.00 -14.54 13.87
C ALA A 7 -7.58 -14.59 14.48
N LYS A 8 -7.00 -13.45 14.83
CA LYS A 8 -5.71 -13.39 15.54
C LYS A 8 -5.80 -13.99 16.93
N ASP A 9 -6.83 -13.65 17.69
CA ASP A 9 -7.04 -14.14 19.05
C ASP A 9 -7.25 -15.66 19.07
N ALA A 10 -7.93 -16.19 18.05
CA ALA A 10 -8.11 -17.62 17.82
C ALA A 10 -6.89 -18.31 17.17
N LYS A 11 -5.78 -17.59 16.95
CA LYS A 11 -4.57 -18.08 16.25
C LYS A 11 -4.83 -18.67 14.85
N ASN A 12 -5.89 -18.21 14.19
CA ASN A 12 -6.23 -18.59 12.82
C ASN A 12 -5.53 -17.65 11.83
N GLU A 13 -4.30 -18.00 11.46
CA GLU A 13 -3.49 -17.18 10.55
C GLU A 13 -4.10 -17.03 9.16
N GLY A 14 -4.70 -18.10 8.62
CA GLY A 14 -5.28 -18.10 7.28
C GLY A 14 -6.41 -17.08 7.16
N LEU A 15 -7.36 -17.12 8.11
CA LEU A 15 -8.44 -16.15 8.17
C LEU A 15 -7.92 -14.74 8.45
N GLY A 16 -6.93 -14.60 9.35
CA GLY A 16 -6.30 -13.31 9.65
C GLY A 16 -5.65 -12.65 8.42
N LYS A 17 -4.97 -13.44 7.58
CA LYS A 17 -4.37 -12.99 6.31
C LYS A 17 -5.44 -12.66 5.27
N PHE A 18 -6.48 -13.50 5.14
CA PHE A 18 -7.60 -13.24 4.24
C PHE A 18 -8.31 -11.92 4.60
N CYS A 19 -8.64 -11.69 5.87
CA CYS A 19 -9.23 -10.43 6.29
C CYS A 19 -8.32 -9.22 6.04
N LYS A 20 -6.99 -9.36 6.21
CA LYS A 20 -6.03 -8.31 5.86
C LYS A 20 -6.10 -7.98 4.36
N LEU A 21 -6.12 -9.00 3.50
CA LEU A 21 -6.19 -8.83 2.06
C LEU A 21 -7.45 -8.07 1.65
N ILE A 22 -8.62 -8.50 2.15
CA ILE A 22 -9.91 -7.86 1.83
C ILE A 22 -9.90 -6.37 2.21
N LEU A 23 -9.39 -6.02 3.40
CA LEU A 23 -9.32 -4.63 3.83
C LEU A 23 -8.41 -3.78 2.92
N ASN A 24 -7.23 -4.29 2.58
CA ASN A 24 -6.30 -3.59 1.70
C ASN A 24 -6.85 -3.48 0.26
N SER A 25 -7.54 -4.52 -0.23
CA SER A 25 -8.16 -4.52 -1.56
C SER A 25 -9.34 -3.55 -1.66
N ALA A 26 -10.11 -3.36 -0.59
CA ALA A 26 -11.19 -2.36 -0.56
C ALA A 26 -10.63 -0.94 -0.79
N PHE A 27 -9.58 -0.57 -0.05
CA PHE A 27 -8.87 0.69 -0.28
C PHE A 27 -8.30 0.80 -1.71
N GLY A 28 -7.68 -0.28 -2.22
CA GLY A 28 -7.17 -0.31 -3.59
C GLY A 28 -8.27 -0.10 -4.65
N GLY A 29 -9.49 -0.56 -4.38
CA GLY A 29 -10.67 -0.31 -5.20
C GLY A 29 -11.11 1.16 -5.19
N ASP A 30 -11.06 1.82 -4.03
CA ASP A 30 -11.38 3.26 -3.92
C ASP A 30 -10.35 4.13 -4.65
N ALA A 31 -9.06 3.74 -4.58
CA ALA A 31 -7.94 4.42 -5.23
C ALA A 31 -7.73 4.00 -6.70
N PHE A 32 -8.65 3.22 -7.26
CA PHE A 32 -8.44 2.55 -8.53
C PHE A 32 -8.41 3.53 -9.72
N ASN A 33 -7.34 3.46 -10.55
CA ASN A 33 -7.18 4.28 -11.76
C ASN A 33 -7.57 3.49 -13.03
N SER A 34 -8.76 3.78 -13.56
CA SER A 34 -9.32 3.12 -14.75
C SER A 34 -8.74 3.62 -16.08
N GLU A 35 -8.00 4.74 -16.09
CA GLU A 35 -7.37 5.30 -17.30
C GLU A 35 -6.27 4.40 -17.83
N LYS A 36 -5.58 3.67 -16.96
CA LYS A 36 -4.48 2.79 -17.35
C LYS A 36 -4.95 1.44 -17.90
N TYR A 37 -6.25 1.23 -18.00
CA TYR A 37 -6.81 -0.02 -18.51
C TYR A 37 -6.90 0.00 -20.02
N SER A 38 -6.33 -1.03 -20.64
CA SER A 38 -6.55 -1.36 -22.05
C SER A 38 -7.65 -2.41 -22.16
N ASN A 39 -8.29 -2.46 -23.33
CA ASN A 39 -9.23 -3.52 -23.66
C ASN A 39 -8.52 -4.59 -24.49
N THR A 40 -8.71 -5.85 -24.14
CA THR A 40 -8.33 -6.96 -25.03
C THR A 40 -9.60 -7.46 -25.70
N ARG A 41 -9.60 -7.47 -27.04
CA ARG A 41 -10.70 -7.96 -27.86
C ARG A 41 -10.26 -9.25 -28.56
N LEU A 42 -11.16 -10.22 -28.65
CA LEU A 42 -10.95 -11.41 -29.47
C LEU A 42 -11.51 -11.16 -30.88
N LEU A 43 -10.63 -11.16 -31.88
CA LEU A 43 -10.95 -10.78 -33.26
C LEU A 43 -10.50 -11.86 -34.24
N SER A 44 -11.23 -11.98 -35.35
CA SER A 44 -10.82 -12.82 -36.49
C SER A 44 -9.68 -12.18 -37.28
N ALA A 45 -8.97 -12.95 -38.11
CA ALA A 45 -7.81 -12.46 -38.85
C ALA A 45 -8.12 -11.18 -39.64
N ASN A 46 -9.25 -11.18 -40.36
CA ASN A 46 -9.72 -10.04 -41.14
C ASN A 46 -10.01 -8.79 -40.28
N LYS A 47 -10.60 -8.98 -39.09
CA LYS A 47 -10.91 -7.86 -38.18
C LYS A 47 -9.66 -7.33 -37.48
N THR A 48 -8.71 -8.21 -37.18
CA THR A 48 -7.40 -7.85 -36.62
C THR A 48 -6.62 -6.94 -37.56
N PHE A 49 -6.60 -7.25 -38.86
CA PHE A 49 -5.96 -6.41 -39.87
C PHE A 49 -6.55 -4.99 -39.89
N VAL A 50 -7.88 -4.86 -39.84
CA VAL A 50 -8.53 -3.54 -39.74
C VAL A 50 -8.14 -2.83 -38.44
N GLN A 51 -8.10 -3.55 -37.33
CA GLN A 51 -7.76 -2.99 -36.03
C GLN A 51 -6.31 -2.48 -35.97
N HIS A 52 -5.35 -3.12 -36.66
CA HIS A 52 -3.95 -2.67 -36.77
C HIS A 52 -3.81 -1.28 -37.39
N MET A 53 -4.75 -0.88 -38.24
CA MET A 53 -4.75 0.44 -38.88
C MET A 53 -5.41 1.53 -38.02
N MET A 54 -6.01 1.18 -36.87
CA MET A 54 -6.66 2.14 -35.99
C MET A 54 -5.68 2.75 -34.99
N SER A 55 -5.84 4.04 -34.69
CA SER A 55 -4.95 4.79 -33.78
C SER A 55 -4.86 4.23 -32.36
N GLY A 56 -5.86 3.46 -31.91
CA GLY A 56 -5.87 2.86 -30.57
C GLY A 56 -5.25 1.46 -30.49
N PHE A 57 -4.62 0.96 -31.56
CA PHE A 57 -3.94 -0.34 -31.50
C PHE A 57 -2.69 -0.30 -30.63
N ILE A 58 -2.54 -1.30 -29.75
CA ILE A 58 -1.34 -1.46 -28.90
C ILE A 58 -0.54 -2.67 -29.36
N HIS A 59 -1.17 -3.84 -29.34
CA HIS A 59 -0.52 -5.11 -29.68
C HIS A 59 -1.55 -6.18 -30.06
N SER A 60 -1.15 -7.21 -30.79
CA SER A 60 -1.97 -8.38 -31.05
C SER A 60 -1.16 -9.66 -30.89
N THR A 61 -1.78 -10.66 -30.28
CA THR A 61 -1.23 -12.01 -30.15
C THR A 61 -2.11 -12.97 -30.92
N GLU A 62 -1.52 -13.73 -31.84
CA GLU A 62 -2.21 -14.82 -32.54
C GLU A 62 -2.48 -15.97 -31.58
N LEU A 63 -3.73 -16.43 -31.54
CA LEU A 63 -4.13 -17.61 -30.77
C LEU A 63 -4.31 -18.82 -31.69
N ASN A 64 -4.79 -18.60 -32.93
CA ASN A 64 -4.82 -19.55 -34.05
C ASN A 64 -5.05 -18.81 -35.38
N ASP A 65 -5.14 -19.57 -36.48
CA ASP A 65 -5.28 -19.10 -37.86
C ASP A 65 -6.39 -18.03 -38.09
N ASP A 66 -7.47 -18.00 -37.31
CA ASP A 66 -8.55 -17.01 -37.43
C ASP A 66 -8.98 -16.42 -36.08
N LEU A 67 -8.10 -16.39 -35.08
CA LEU A 67 -8.39 -15.82 -33.77
C LEU A 67 -7.17 -15.15 -33.16
N TYR A 68 -7.34 -13.88 -32.81
CA TYR A 68 -6.30 -13.03 -32.25
C TYR A 68 -6.82 -12.34 -31.00
N ALA A 69 -5.98 -12.24 -29.96
CA ALA A 69 -6.18 -11.35 -28.84
C ALA A 69 -5.55 -9.99 -29.19
N VAL A 70 -6.38 -8.99 -29.45
CA VAL A 70 -5.96 -7.65 -29.85
C VAL A 70 -6.15 -6.68 -28.69
N GLN A 71 -5.05 -6.16 -28.18
CA GLN A 71 -5.02 -5.13 -27.16
C GLN A 71 -5.17 -3.75 -27.81
N VAL A 72 -6.16 -3.02 -27.34
CA VAL A 72 -6.48 -1.67 -27.81
C VAL A 72 -6.60 -0.73 -26.63
N ASP A 73 -6.19 0.51 -26.85
CA ASP A 73 -6.36 1.58 -25.90
C ASP A 73 -7.86 1.90 -25.69
N LYS A 74 -8.19 2.41 -24.51
CA LYS A 74 -9.56 2.84 -24.20
C LYS A 74 -9.75 4.28 -24.66
N GLU A 75 -10.75 4.50 -25.52
CA GLU A 75 -11.17 5.85 -25.92
C GLU A 75 -11.79 6.66 -24.77
N SER A 76 -12.34 5.98 -23.75
CA SER A 76 -12.90 6.63 -22.56
C SER A 76 -12.69 5.78 -21.30
N CYS A 77 -12.48 6.48 -20.18
CA CYS A 77 -12.38 5.88 -18.85
C CYS A 77 -13.63 6.24 -18.02
N ARG A 78 -13.91 5.43 -16.99
CA ARG A 78 -14.98 5.71 -16.04
C ARG A 78 -14.36 6.10 -14.70
N CYS A 79 -14.58 7.33 -14.29
CA CYS A 79 -14.07 7.88 -13.02
C CYS A 79 -15.17 7.87 -11.96
N ASN A 80 -15.62 6.68 -11.56
CA ASN A 80 -16.70 6.49 -10.58
C ASN A 80 -16.22 5.84 -9.27
N THR A 81 -14.93 5.83 -9.02
CA THR A 81 -14.34 5.38 -7.77
C THR A 81 -14.46 6.48 -6.71
N CYS A 82 -14.46 6.09 -5.43
CA CYS A 82 -14.53 7.02 -4.31
C CYS A 82 -13.14 7.61 -4.00
N LEU A 83 -12.51 8.25 -4.98
CA LEU A 83 -11.12 8.69 -4.87
C LEU A 83 -10.89 9.63 -3.66
N GLN A 84 -11.88 10.46 -3.31
CA GLN A 84 -11.77 11.33 -2.12
C GLN A 84 -11.61 10.52 -0.82
N VAL A 85 -12.24 9.36 -0.73
CA VAL A 85 -12.12 8.45 0.43
C VAL A 85 -10.71 7.88 0.49
N ALA A 86 -10.15 7.46 -0.64
CA ALA A 86 -8.76 6.98 -0.69
C ALA A 86 -7.76 8.05 -0.23
N TYR A 87 -7.92 9.30 -0.68
CA TYR A 87 -7.10 10.43 -0.19
C TYR A 87 -7.24 10.62 1.32
N PHE A 88 -8.47 10.64 1.83
CA PHE A 88 -8.72 10.81 3.25
C PHE A 88 -8.09 9.70 4.11
N VAL A 89 -8.14 8.44 3.64
CA VAL A 89 -7.48 7.31 4.32
C VAL A 89 -5.96 7.50 4.35
N LEU A 90 -5.34 7.89 3.24
CA LEU A 90 -3.89 8.13 3.17
C LEU A 90 -3.46 9.30 4.05
N ASP A 91 -4.21 10.40 4.04
CA ASP A 91 -3.93 11.57 4.87
C ASP A 91 -4.10 11.25 6.35
N SER A 92 -5.12 10.46 6.71
CA SER A 92 -5.33 9.99 8.07
C SER A 92 -4.17 9.10 8.54
N ALA A 93 -3.68 8.18 7.68
CA ALA A 93 -2.54 7.34 8.00
C ALA A 93 -1.28 8.19 8.26
N LYS A 94 -0.98 9.16 7.39
CA LYS A 94 0.13 10.10 7.58
C LYS A 94 -0.03 10.96 8.83
N PHE A 95 -1.24 11.42 9.12
CA PHE A 95 -1.53 12.21 10.32
C PHE A 95 -1.16 11.42 11.57
N TRP A 96 -1.62 10.18 11.71
CA TRP A 96 -1.29 9.32 12.85
C TRP A 96 0.21 9.09 12.99
N TYR A 97 0.87 8.92 11.85
CA TYR A 97 2.30 8.70 11.78
C TYR A 97 3.11 9.90 12.28
N VAL A 98 2.83 11.08 11.73
CA VAL A 98 3.45 12.35 12.17
C VAL A 98 3.09 12.65 13.63
N ASN A 99 1.85 12.39 14.03
CA ASN A 99 1.42 12.54 15.41
C ASN A 99 2.24 11.65 16.36
N PHE A 100 2.46 10.38 16.01
CA PHE A 100 3.32 9.49 16.80
C PHE A 100 4.75 10.02 16.89
N ILE A 101 5.35 10.49 15.80
CA ILE A 101 6.72 11.03 15.83
C ILE A 101 6.81 12.29 16.70
N TYR A 102 5.94 13.27 16.48
CA TYR A 102 6.08 14.58 17.12
C TYR A 102 5.49 14.62 18.53
N ASN A 103 4.36 13.95 18.76
CA ASN A 103 3.66 14.01 20.03
C ASN A 103 3.98 12.86 20.97
N PHE A 104 4.57 11.77 20.48
CA PHE A 104 5.10 10.70 21.34
C PHE A 104 6.62 10.62 21.27
N MET A 105 7.21 10.22 20.14
CA MET A 105 8.65 9.91 20.05
C MET A 105 9.54 11.08 20.48
N LYS A 106 9.29 12.29 19.97
CA LYS A 106 10.05 13.50 20.31
C LYS A 106 9.84 13.97 21.74
N LYS A 107 8.77 13.55 22.43
CA LYS A 107 8.49 13.90 23.82
C LYS A 107 9.02 12.85 24.80
N ALA A 108 8.88 11.57 24.47
CA ALA A 108 9.35 10.46 25.29
C ALA A 108 10.88 10.28 25.24
N TYR A 109 11.50 10.51 24.07
CA TYR A 109 12.90 10.14 23.85
C TYR A 109 13.85 11.31 23.56
N ASP A 110 15.13 11.08 23.84
CA ASP A 110 16.24 11.97 23.54
C ASP A 110 16.65 11.86 22.07
N MET A 111 16.26 12.88 21.29
CA MET A 111 16.57 12.96 19.86
C MET A 111 18.06 13.21 19.57
N GLN A 112 18.90 13.51 20.57
CA GLN A 112 20.36 13.56 20.38
C GLN A 112 20.99 12.16 20.32
N LYS A 113 20.32 11.16 20.91
CA LYS A 113 20.74 9.76 20.92
C LYS A 113 19.98 8.90 19.92
N MET A 114 19.01 9.46 19.21
CA MET A 114 18.22 8.75 18.21
C MET A 114 18.40 9.39 16.84
N HIS A 115 18.60 8.56 15.82
CA HIS A 115 18.68 9.00 14.43
C HIS A 115 17.61 8.29 13.59
N PHE A 116 16.86 9.08 12.84
CA PHE A 116 15.85 8.60 11.93
C PHE A 116 16.49 7.94 10.70
N VAL A 117 16.15 6.69 10.39
CA VAL A 117 16.78 5.93 9.29
C VAL A 117 15.87 5.87 8.08
N GLN A 118 14.68 5.30 8.25
CA GLN A 118 13.75 5.04 7.16
C GLN A 118 12.30 4.98 7.67
N GLU A 119 11.38 5.35 6.78
CA GLU A 119 9.95 5.12 6.88
C GLU A 119 9.48 4.21 5.75
N ASP A 120 8.53 3.32 6.04
CA ASP A 120 7.72 2.65 5.04
C ASP A 120 6.29 2.47 5.56
N THR A 121 5.37 3.30 5.04
CA THR A 121 3.90 3.24 5.18
C THR A 121 3.38 3.22 6.63
N ASP A 122 3.58 2.12 7.33
CA ASP A 122 3.15 1.85 8.71
C ASP A 122 4.32 1.42 9.63
N SER A 123 5.58 1.59 9.19
CA SER A 123 6.77 1.16 9.93
C SER A 123 7.91 2.20 9.94
N LEU A 124 8.48 2.40 11.13
CA LEU A 124 9.57 3.33 11.42
C LEU A 124 10.84 2.59 11.80
N THR A 125 11.97 2.97 11.20
CA THR A 125 13.30 2.49 11.62
C THR A 125 14.12 3.64 12.19
N TRP A 126 14.61 3.45 13.42
CA TRP A 126 15.46 4.40 14.13
C TRP A 126 16.75 3.72 14.58
N ALA A 127 17.87 4.42 14.47
CA ALA A 127 19.13 4.04 15.10
C ALA A 127 19.20 4.69 16.48
N ILE A 128 19.67 3.94 17.47
CA ILE A 128 19.67 4.33 18.87
C ILE A 128 21.10 4.21 19.41
N SER A 129 21.58 5.28 20.03
CA SER A 129 22.86 5.33 20.73
C SER A 129 22.66 4.91 22.18
N GLY A 130 22.82 3.60 22.41
CA GLY A 130 22.75 3.00 23.74
C GLY A 130 24.05 3.15 24.53
N ASN A 131 24.05 2.61 25.74
CA ASN A 131 25.21 2.50 26.60
C ASN A 131 26.12 1.35 26.13
N VAL A 132 27.38 1.68 25.80
CA VAL A 132 28.41 0.74 25.32
C VAL A 132 28.80 -0.33 26.34
N SER A 133 28.54 -0.09 27.62
CA SER A 133 28.80 -1.05 28.70
C SER A 133 27.66 -2.04 28.92
N ARG A 134 26.52 -1.85 28.24
CA ARG A 134 25.34 -2.72 28.34
C ARG A 134 25.15 -3.51 27.04
N GLY A 135 24.57 -4.70 27.17
CA GLY A 135 24.17 -5.53 26.03
C GLY A 135 22.98 -4.95 25.24
N PRO A 136 22.50 -5.66 24.20
CA PRO A 136 21.36 -5.23 23.38
C PRO A 136 20.03 -5.17 24.15
N ASP A 137 19.93 -5.81 25.32
CA ASP A 137 18.71 -5.89 26.13
C ASP A 137 18.29 -4.54 26.73
N GLN A 138 19.12 -3.50 26.63
CA GLN A 138 18.81 -2.14 27.09
C GLN A 138 17.67 -1.45 26.31
N LEU A 139 17.38 -1.90 25.08
CA LEU A 139 16.31 -1.39 24.22
C LEU A 139 16.24 0.16 24.20
N PHE A 140 15.16 0.76 24.71
CA PHE A 140 14.93 2.20 24.72
C PHE A 140 15.35 2.90 26.02
N GLU A 141 15.73 2.16 27.07
CA GLU A 141 15.95 2.70 28.42
C GLU A 141 16.94 3.86 28.45
N GLU A 142 18.03 3.78 27.69
CA GLU A 142 19.10 4.78 27.67
C GLU A 142 18.76 6.06 26.88
N VAL A 143 17.63 6.04 26.17
CA VAL A 143 17.16 7.16 25.35
C VAL A 143 15.82 7.71 25.81
N ILE A 144 15.17 7.16 26.83
CA ILE A 144 14.01 7.79 27.47
C ILE A 144 14.50 9.06 28.19
N LYS A 145 13.88 10.19 27.87
CA LYS A 145 14.18 11.48 28.52
C LYS A 145 13.13 11.91 29.54
N ASP A 146 11.91 11.42 29.39
CA ASP A 146 10.76 11.74 30.23
C ASP A 146 10.03 10.44 30.56
N GLN A 147 10.34 9.88 31.74
CA GLN A 147 9.81 8.59 32.18
C GLN A 147 8.31 8.70 32.51
N GLU A 148 7.88 9.80 33.13
CA GLU A 148 6.48 10.03 33.50
C GLU A 148 5.59 10.15 32.25
N PHE A 149 6.09 10.75 31.16
CA PHE A 149 5.36 10.79 29.90
C PHE A 149 5.36 9.44 29.15
N TYR A 150 6.41 8.64 29.33
CA TYR A 150 6.55 7.35 28.65
C TYR A 150 5.67 6.26 29.26
N ASP A 151 5.55 6.24 30.59
CA ASP A 151 4.75 5.28 31.37
C ASP A 151 3.24 5.46 31.19
#